data_AF-A0A2S6Q2Z8-F1
#
_entry.id   AF-A0A2S6Q2Z8-F1
#
_cell.length_a   1.000
_cell.length_b   1.000
_cell.length_c   1.000
_cell.angle_alpha   90.00
_cell.angle_beta   90.00
_cell.angle_gamma   90.00
#
_symmetry.space_group_name_H-M   'P 1'
#
loop_
_entity.id
_entity.type
_entity.pdbx_description
1 polymer ?
#
loop_
_entity_poly.entity_id
_entity_poly.type
_entity_poly.pdbx_seq_one_letter_code
_entity_poly.pdbx_strand_id
1 'polypeptide(L)'
;MDNPARASLTGPHAHFAERRGRILRYHPDVTPWLALPDAPDAQDWAEVAALAGPGAAVTLTAFREPPPADWEIVFQAEGVQLVDDSVDAAPDPEAVLLGPADVPDMLDLVERTRPGPFLRRTVELGTYLGIRRGGVLVAMAGERLHPPGWTEISGVCTDSSVRGQGLATRLVRAVAHGIRERGETPFLHAAASNTSAIRLYESLGFTLRRRTAFLSALVPVEAEPRADARTRGRGTGSLEHVGR
;
A
#
# COMPACT_ATOMS: atom_id res chain seq x y z
N MET A 1 0.85 -0.17 -16.75
CA MET A 1 1.34 -1.19 -15.79
C MET A 1 2.67 -0.84 -15.10
N ASP A 2 3.49 0.10 -15.62
CA ASP A 2 4.75 0.47 -14.95
C ASP A 2 4.58 1.41 -13.75
N ASN A 3 3.53 2.22 -13.78
CA ASN A 3 3.11 3.08 -12.68
C ASN A 3 1.64 2.78 -12.35
N PRO A 4 1.35 1.62 -11.73
CA PRO A 4 -0.01 1.12 -11.57
C PRO A 4 -0.85 2.05 -10.69
N ALA A 5 -0.29 2.57 -9.59
CA ALA A 5 -1.00 3.51 -8.71
C ALA A 5 -1.43 4.78 -9.46
N ARG A 6 -0.53 5.38 -10.26
CA ARG A 6 -0.89 6.55 -11.10
C ARG A 6 -1.97 6.19 -12.10
N ALA A 7 -1.79 5.09 -12.84
CA ALA A 7 -2.72 4.65 -13.87
C ALA A 7 -4.12 4.38 -13.30
N SER A 8 -4.21 3.82 -12.09
CA SER A 8 -5.48 3.67 -11.37
C SER A 8 -6.11 5.02 -11.04
N LEU A 9 -5.37 5.92 -10.40
CA LEU A 9 -5.85 7.25 -9.96
C LEU A 9 -6.14 8.22 -11.12
N THR A 10 -5.63 7.96 -12.31
CA THR A 10 -6.00 8.66 -13.56
C THR A 10 -7.08 7.94 -14.37
N GLY A 11 -7.48 6.74 -13.95
CA GLY A 11 -8.40 5.86 -14.67
C GLY A 11 -9.56 5.42 -13.77
N PRO A 12 -9.82 4.10 -13.63
CA PRO A 12 -10.94 3.57 -12.85
C PRO A 12 -11.06 4.13 -11.42
N HIS A 13 -9.94 4.44 -10.76
CA HIS A 13 -9.91 4.98 -9.39
C HIS A 13 -9.84 6.52 -9.35
N ALA A 14 -10.18 7.23 -10.43
CA ALA A 14 -10.16 8.70 -10.46
C ALA A 14 -11.01 9.34 -9.35
N HIS A 15 -12.09 8.68 -8.93
CA HIS A 15 -12.96 9.13 -7.84
C HIS A 15 -12.33 9.03 -6.44
N PHE A 16 -11.23 8.29 -6.27
CA PHE A 16 -10.43 8.27 -5.04
C PHE A 16 -9.30 9.30 -5.04
N ALA A 17 -9.06 9.97 -6.17
CA ALA A 17 -7.84 10.74 -6.37
C ALA A 17 -7.92 12.13 -5.72
N GLU A 18 -7.10 12.33 -4.70
CA GLU A 18 -6.73 13.67 -4.25
C GLU A 18 -5.54 14.17 -5.05
N ARG A 19 -5.59 15.42 -5.51
CA ARG A 19 -4.62 15.97 -6.46
C ARG A 19 -3.96 17.23 -5.94
N ARG A 20 -2.65 17.32 -6.16
CA ARG A 20 -1.88 18.55 -5.96
C ARG A 20 -0.78 18.64 -7.00
N GLY A 21 -0.84 19.64 -7.88
CA GLY A 21 0.02 19.69 -9.07
C GLY A 21 -0.10 18.40 -9.89
N ARG A 22 1.03 17.72 -10.16
CA ARG A 22 1.08 16.42 -10.85
C ARG A 22 0.96 15.21 -9.92
N ILE A 23 0.88 15.44 -8.61
CA ILE A 23 0.84 14.41 -7.57
C ILE A 23 -0.59 13.95 -7.35
N LEU A 24 -0.75 12.62 -7.28
CA LEU A 24 -2.01 11.97 -6.95
C LEU A 24 -1.82 11.14 -5.68
N ARG A 25 -2.83 11.11 -4.81
CA ARG A 25 -2.86 10.16 -3.69
C ARG A 25 -4.26 9.59 -3.51
N TYR A 26 -4.33 8.45 -2.86
CA TYR A 26 -5.57 7.98 -2.24
C TYR A 26 -5.80 8.71 -0.92
N HIS A 27 -7.07 8.81 -0.50
CA HIS A 27 -7.38 9.23 0.87
C HIS A 27 -6.70 8.27 1.87
N PRO A 28 -6.12 8.77 2.99
CA PRO A 28 -5.38 7.93 3.93
C PRO A 28 -6.16 6.75 4.49
N ASP A 29 -7.48 6.87 4.68
CA ASP A 29 -8.33 5.74 5.14
C ASP A 29 -8.54 4.64 4.10
N VAL A 30 -8.26 4.90 2.82
CA VAL A 30 -8.38 3.94 1.71
C VAL A 30 -7.08 3.17 1.55
N THR A 31 -5.96 3.87 1.38
CA THR A 31 -4.61 3.27 1.29
C THR A 31 -3.54 4.37 1.43
N PRO A 32 -2.34 4.09 1.98
CA PRO A 32 -1.29 5.09 2.17
C PRO A 32 -0.52 5.47 0.90
N TRP A 33 -0.93 4.99 -0.29
CA TRP A 33 -0.15 5.19 -1.51
C TRP A 33 -0.33 6.56 -2.14
N LEU A 34 0.80 7.05 -2.61
CA LEU A 34 1.00 8.23 -3.42
C LEU A 34 1.51 7.78 -4.79
N ALA A 35 1.16 8.55 -5.83
CA ALA A 35 1.60 8.32 -7.19
C ALA A 35 2.28 9.56 -7.77
N LEU A 36 3.58 9.43 -8.01
CA LEU A 36 4.42 10.41 -8.69
C LEU A 36 4.30 10.27 -10.22
N PRO A 37 4.65 11.31 -11.00
CA PRO A 37 4.96 11.14 -12.43
C PRO A 37 6.19 10.21 -12.60
N ASP A 38 6.39 9.68 -13.81
CA ASP A 38 7.46 8.70 -14.08
C ASP A 38 8.88 9.28 -13.91
N ALA A 39 9.01 10.60 -14.05
CA ALA A 39 10.22 11.37 -13.78
C ALA A 39 9.84 12.58 -12.91
N PRO A 40 9.83 12.43 -11.58
CA PRO A 40 9.50 13.52 -10.68
C PRO A 40 10.64 14.56 -10.60
N ASP A 41 10.29 15.84 -10.55
CA ASP A 41 11.25 16.92 -10.31
C ASP A 41 11.14 17.52 -8.90
N ALA A 42 11.95 18.53 -8.59
CA ALA A 42 11.95 19.17 -7.27
C ALA A 42 10.60 19.79 -6.90
N GLN A 43 9.84 20.30 -7.88
CA GLN A 43 8.50 20.84 -7.62
C GLN A 43 7.54 19.71 -7.23
N ASP A 44 7.59 18.56 -7.91
CA ASP A 44 6.75 17.42 -7.54
C ASP A 44 6.98 17.00 -6.09
N TRP A 45 8.24 16.92 -5.64
CA TRP A 45 8.57 16.58 -4.25
C TRP A 45 8.09 17.64 -3.25
N ALA A 46 8.16 18.93 -3.60
CA ALA A 46 7.57 19.99 -2.80
C ALA A 46 6.04 19.85 -2.70
N GLU A 47 5.36 19.48 -3.79
CA GLU A 47 3.93 19.19 -3.77
C GLU A 47 3.60 17.93 -2.95
N VAL A 48 4.45 16.90 -2.95
CA VAL A 48 4.28 15.74 -2.04
C VAL A 48 4.34 16.21 -0.59
N ALA A 49 5.36 16.98 -0.22
CA ALA A 49 5.52 17.50 1.14
C ALA A 49 4.31 18.33 1.57
N ALA A 50 3.82 19.21 0.69
CA ALA A 50 2.68 20.06 0.97
C ALA A 50 1.33 19.32 0.96
N LEU A 51 1.23 18.17 0.29
CA LEU A 51 0.05 17.31 0.28
C LEU A 51 -0.01 16.38 1.50
N ALA A 52 1.12 15.83 1.92
CA ALA A 52 1.22 14.90 3.03
C ALA A 52 1.34 15.60 4.39
N GLY A 53 2.01 16.74 4.43
CA GLY A 53 2.30 17.51 5.64
C GLY A 53 3.63 17.12 6.30
N PRO A 54 4.25 18.02 7.08
CA PRO A 54 5.52 17.76 7.76
C PRO A 54 5.47 16.52 8.67
N GLY A 55 6.51 15.69 8.62
CA GLY A 55 6.61 14.47 9.43
C GLY A 55 5.67 13.33 9.04
N ALA A 56 4.80 13.51 8.04
CA ALA A 56 3.93 12.45 7.56
C ALA A 56 4.73 11.39 6.79
N ALA A 57 4.35 10.12 6.93
CA ALA A 57 4.88 9.04 6.11
C ALA A 57 4.14 8.97 4.77
N VAL A 58 4.88 8.95 3.67
CA VAL A 58 4.35 8.69 2.33
C VAL A 58 4.83 7.34 1.82
N THR A 59 3.96 6.58 1.17
CA THR A 59 4.33 5.28 0.60
C THR A 59 4.32 5.34 -0.92
N LEU A 60 5.44 4.97 -1.52
CA LEU A 60 5.67 4.93 -2.96
C LEU A 60 5.70 3.49 -3.45
N THR A 61 4.90 3.22 -4.47
CA THR A 61 4.90 1.93 -5.18
C THR A 61 5.51 2.13 -6.56
N ALA A 62 6.50 1.32 -6.94
CA ALA A 62 7.14 1.38 -8.26
C ALA A 62 7.77 2.74 -8.62
N PHE A 63 8.49 3.35 -7.68
CA PHE A 63 9.32 4.53 -7.95
C PHE A 63 10.59 4.16 -8.71
N ARG A 64 11.12 5.12 -9.49
CA ARG A 64 12.37 4.95 -10.24
C ARG A 64 13.56 5.62 -9.57
N GLU A 65 13.32 6.75 -8.92
CA GLU A 65 14.34 7.55 -8.24
C GLU A 65 13.94 7.74 -6.77
N PRO A 66 14.91 7.66 -5.83
CA PRO A 66 14.64 7.83 -4.42
C PRO A 66 14.12 9.26 -4.12
N PRO A 67 13.48 9.47 -2.95
CA PRO A 67 13.15 10.81 -2.50
C PRO A 67 14.40 11.69 -2.33
N PRO A 68 14.21 13.03 -2.26
CA PRO A 68 15.29 13.97 -1.96
C PRO A 68 16.04 13.60 -0.69
N ALA A 69 17.33 13.96 -0.61
CA ALA A 69 18.24 13.49 0.44
C ALA A 69 17.88 13.93 1.87
N ASP A 70 17.06 14.96 2.01
CA ASP A 70 16.53 15.46 3.28
C ASP A 70 15.31 14.68 3.78
N TRP A 71 14.76 13.74 2.99
CA TRP A 71 13.70 12.84 3.41
C TRP A 71 14.28 11.59 4.09
N GLU A 72 13.71 11.23 5.24
CA GLU A 72 14.11 10.02 5.95
C GLU A 72 13.38 8.79 5.37
N ILE A 73 14.12 7.87 4.77
CA ILE A 73 13.57 6.58 4.31
C ILE A 73 13.41 5.67 5.53
N VAL A 74 12.17 5.41 5.93
CA VAL A 74 11.82 4.57 7.10
C VAL A 74 11.49 3.12 6.72
N PHE A 75 11.23 2.87 5.45
CA PHE A 75 11.01 1.53 4.92
C PHE A 75 11.48 1.45 3.47
N GLN A 76 12.17 0.38 3.12
CA GLN A 76 12.48 0.02 1.75
C GLN A 76 12.51 -1.49 1.60
N ALA A 77 11.84 -2.01 0.58
CA ALA A 77 11.84 -3.43 0.25
C ALA A 77 11.84 -3.65 -1.26
N GLU A 78 12.58 -4.67 -1.70
CA GLU A 78 12.47 -5.16 -3.06
C GLU A 78 11.11 -5.86 -3.28
N GLY A 79 10.55 -5.67 -4.46
CA GLY A 79 9.29 -6.24 -4.87
C GLY A 79 9.38 -6.92 -6.23
N VAL A 80 8.44 -7.80 -6.48
CA VAL A 80 8.17 -8.38 -7.79
C VAL A 80 6.74 -8.03 -8.20
N GLN A 81 6.55 -7.82 -9.50
CA GLN A 81 5.24 -7.72 -10.12
C GLN A 81 5.05 -8.96 -10.99
N LEU A 82 3.97 -9.69 -10.73
CA LEU A 82 3.57 -10.84 -11.51
C LEU A 82 2.27 -10.53 -12.25
N VAL A 83 2.12 -11.08 -13.45
CA VAL A 83 0.94 -10.92 -14.30
C VAL A 83 0.37 -12.26 -14.70
N ASP A 84 -0.91 -12.27 -15.03
CA ASP A 84 -1.57 -13.43 -15.61
C ASP A 84 -0.91 -13.80 -16.96
N ASP A 85 -0.53 -15.07 -17.09
CA ASP A 85 -0.10 -15.71 -18.35
C ASP A 85 -1.04 -16.87 -18.66
N SER A 86 -1.24 -17.75 -17.69
CA SER A 86 -2.12 -18.92 -17.80
C SER A 86 -2.85 -19.21 -16.49
N VAL A 87 -3.26 -18.18 -15.75
CA VAL A 87 -3.82 -18.36 -14.40
C VAL A 87 -4.99 -19.35 -14.42
N ASP A 88 -4.97 -20.36 -13.55
CA ASP A 88 -6.05 -21.34 -13.40
C ASP A 88 -7.23 -20.75 -12.60
N ALA A 89 -7.86 -19.73 -13.17
CA ALA A 89 -8.96 -19.00 -12.55
C ALA A 89 -10.23 -19.86 -12.50
N ALA A 90 -10.84 -19.94 -11.31
CA ALA A 90 -12.09 -20.67 -11.09
C ALA A 90 -12.85 -20.04 -9.92
N PRO A 91 -14.20 -20.02 -9.94
CA PRO A 91 -14.97 -19.59 -8.79
C PRO A 91 -14.78 -20.54 -7.61
N ASP A 92 -15.02 -20.04 -6.41
CA ASP A 92 -15.03 -20.87 -5.21
C ASP A 92 -16.43 -20.84 -4.57
N PRO A 93 -17.12 -21.98 -4.43
CA PRO A 93 -18.50 -22.02 -3.92
C PRO A 93 -18.60 -21.70 -2.41
N GLU A 94 -17.49 -21.73 -1.68
CA GLU A 94 -17.44 -21.36 -0.26
C GLU A 94 -17.12 -19.88 -0.05
N ALA A 95 -16.55 -19.21 -1.07
CA ALA A 95 -16.19 -17.81 -0.97
C ALA A 95 -17.45 -16.94 -0.93
N VAL A 96 -17.51 -16.07 0.09
CA VAL A 96 -18.56 -15.06 0.22
C VAL A 96 -18.01 -13.70 -0.16
N LEU A 97 -18.85 -12.85 -0.75
CA LEU A 97 -18.52 -11.45 -1.00
C LEU A 97 -18.44 -10.71 0.34
N LEU A 98 -17.34 -9.99 0.56
CA LEU A 98 -17.12 -9.13 1.71
C LEU A 98 -17.39 -7.68 1.31
N GLY A 99 -18.08 -6.94 2.19
CA GLY A 99 -18.41 -5.53 1.97
C GLY A 99 -18.17 -4.65 3.19
N PRO A 100 -18.69 -3.42 3.20
CA PRO A 100 -18.51 -2.47 4.31
C PRO A 100 -18.94 -3.01 5.69
N ALA A 101 -19.93 -3.91 5.72
CA ALA A 101 -20.39 -4.53 6.96
C ALA A 101 -19.39 -5.55 7.55
N ASP A 102 -18.51 -6.12 6.72
CA ASP A 102 -17.50 -7.10 7.13
C ASP A 102 -16.19 -6.44 7.58
N VAL A 103 -16.03 -5.12 7.43
CA VAL A 103 -14.79 -4.39 7.75
C VAL A 103 -14.25 -4.70 9.15
N PRO A 104 -15.08 -4.80 10.23
CA PRO A 104 -14.59 -5.23 11.53
C PRO A 104 -13.88 -6.60 11.51
N ASP A 105 -14.46 -7.60 10.86
CA ASP A 105 -13.89 -8.95 10.75
C ASP A 105 -12.65 -8.98 9.85
N MET A 106 -12.65 -8.16 8.78
CA MET A 106 -11.50 -8.02 7.88
C MET A 106 -10.30 -7.40 8.62
N LEU A 107 -10.53 -6.35 9.40
CA LEU A 107 -9.49 -5.70 10.21
C LEU A 107 -8.95 -6.63 11.30
N ASP A 108 -9.83 -7.38 11.97
CA ASP A 108 -9.45 -8.39 12.95
C ASP A 108 -8.56 -9.50 12.33
N LEU A 109 -8.92 -10.00 11.14
CA LEU A 109 -8.08 -10.96 10.42
C LEU A 109 -6.74 -10.34 9.98
N VAL A 110 -6.74 -9.09 9.51
CA VAL A 110 -5.52 -8.35 9.12
C VAL A 110 -4.58 -8.18 10.31
N GLU A 111 -5.09 -7.86 11.49
CA GLU A 111 -4.28 -7.71 12.70
C GLU A 111 -3.52 -8.99 13.04
N ARG A 112 -4.20 -10.15 12.93
CA ARG A 112 -3.60 -11.47 13.20
C ARG A 112 -2.64 -11.96 12.11
N THR A 113 -2.83 -11.55 10.86
CA THR A 113 -2.11 -12.12 9.70
C THR A 113 -1.10 -11.18 9.05
N ARG A 114 -1.23 -9.87 9.27
CA ARG A 114 -0.36 -8.80 8.77
C ARG A 114 -0.02 -8.92 7.27
N PRO A 115 -1.01 -8.95 6.36
CA PRO A 115 -0.77 -9.12 4.92
C PRO A 115 -0.23 -7.88 4.20
N GLY A 116 -0.03 -6.78 4.92
CA GLY A 116 0.27 -5.46 4.38
C GLY A 116 -0.82 -4.45 4.75
N PRO A 117 -0.75 -3.22 4.24
CA PRO A 117 -1.71 -2.17 4.56
C PRO A 117 -3.14 -2.57 4.19
N PHE A 118 -4.03 -2.57 5.18
CA PHE A 118 -5.48 -2.67 4.99
C PHE A 118 -6.13 -1.78 6.06
N LEU A 119 -6.97 -0.87 5.62
CA LEU A 119 -7.55 0.22 6.38
C LEU A 119 -9.07 0.20 6.25
N ARG A 120 -9.75 1.07 7.00
CA ARG A 120 -11.23 1.06 7.12
C ARG A 120 -11.95 1.13 5.77
N ARG A 121 -11.39 1.84 4.80
CA ARG A 121 -11.98 2.05 3.47
C ARG A 121 -11.26 1.27 2.36
N THR A 122 -10.30 0.42 2.69
CA THR A 122 -9.58 -0.38 1.67
C THR A 122 -10.51 -1.33 0.92
N VAL A 123 -11.58 -1.81 1.56
CA VAL A 123 -12.62 -2.63 0.92
C VAL A 123 -13.31 -1.91 -0.25
N GLU A 124 -13.28 -0.57 -0.30
CA GLU A 124 -13.86 0.20 -1.39
C GLU A 124 -13.06 0.11 -2.70
N LEU A 125 -11.81 -0.37 -2.65
CA LEU A 125 -10.93 -0.45 -3.83
C LEU A 125 -11.33 -1.54 -4.84
N GLY A 126 -12.26 -2.42 -4.48
CA GLY A 126 -12.77 -3.44 -5.39
C GLY A 126 -13.39 -4.62 -4.65
N THR A 127 -13.50 -5.74 -5.35
CA THR A 127 -14.13 -6.95 -4.81
C THR A 127 -13.24 -7.63 -3.78
N TYR A 128 -13.80 -7.99 -2.63
CA TYR A 128 -13.17 -8.85 -1.63
C TYR A 128 -13.97 -10.13 -1.42
N LEU A 129 -13.26 -11.26 -1.36
CA LEU A 129 -13.82 -12.58 -1.11
C LEU A 129 -13.28 -13.12 0.21
N GLY A 130 -14.14 -13.77 0.97
CA GLY A 130 -13.81 -14.34 2.29
C GLY A 130 -14.27 -15.77 2.44
N ILE A 131 -13.59 -16.52 3.30
CA ILE A 131 -13.99 -17.86 3.72
C ILE A 131 -14.17 -17.84 5.25
N ARG A 132 -15.31 -18.36 5.72
CA ARG A 132 -15.68 -18.39 7.15
C ARG A 132 -15.65 -19.81 7.72
N ARG A 133 -15.26 -19.95 8.99
CA ARG A 133 -15.34 -21.21 9.77
C ARG A 133 -16.07 -20.92 11.08
N GLY A 134 -17.18 -21.61 11.34
CA GLY A 134 -17.99 -21.35 12.54
C GLY A 134 -18.45 -19.89 12.66
N GLY A 135 -18.71 -19.23 11.53
CA GLY A 135 -19.07 -17.80 11.48
C GLY A 135 -17.90 -16.81 11.47
N VAL A 136 -16.68 -17.23 11.83
CA VAL A 136 -15.49 -16.37 11.89
C VAL A 136 -14.81 -16.28 10.53
N LEU A 137 -14.40 -15.09 10.10
CA LEU A 137 -13.58 -14.90 8.89
C LEU A 137 -12.17 -15.43 9.12
N VAL A 138 -11.77 -16.45 8.36
CA VAL A 138 -10.46 -17.12 8.53
C VAL A 138 -9.52 -16.97 7.34
N ALA A 139 -10.02 -16.55 6.18
CA ALA A 139 -9.20 -16.23 5.03
C ALA A 139 -9.90 -15.19 4.17
N MET A 140 -9.15 -14.32 3.52
CA MET A 140 -9.67 -13.40 2.52
C MET A 140 -8.63 -13.10 1.43
N ALA A 141 -9.12 -12.64 0.29
CA ALA A 141 -8.34 -12.02 -0.78
C ALA A 141 -9.26 -11.01 -1.48
N GLY A 142 -8.69 -9.99 -2.11
CA GLY A 142 -9.48 -9.04 -2.85
C GLY A 142 -8.66 -8.22 -3.82
N GLU A 143 -9.23 -7.08 -4.19
CA GLU A 143 -8.73 -6.21 -5.24
C GLU A 143 -8.12 -4.93 -4.67
N ARG A 144 -7.27 -4.27 -5.46
CA ARG A 144 -6.54 -3.09 -4.98
C ARG A 144 -6.24 -2.05 -6.05
N LEU A 145 -5.12 -2.12 -6.77
CA LEU A 145 -4.86 -1.19 -7.87
C LEU A 145 -5.64 -1.63 -9.12
N HIS A 146 -6.30 -0.68 -9.78
CA HIS A 146 -7.12 -0.92 -10.97
C HIS A 146 -6.67 -0.04 -12.16
N PRO A 147 -5.49 -0.27 -12.76
CA PRO A 147 -5.13 0.37 -14.02
C PRO A 147 -6.12 0.01 -15.15
N PRO A 148 -6.31 0.84 -16.19
CA PRO A 148 -7.19 0.48 -17.30
C PRO A 148 -6.85 -0.89 -17.92
N GLY A 149 -7.80 -1.82 -17.90
CA GLY A 149 -7.66 -3.20 -18.40
C GLY A 149 -6.97 -4.19 -17.46
N TRP A 150 -6.59 -3.78 -16.25
CA TRP A 150 -5.86 -4.59 -15.28
C TRP A 150 -6.42 -4.44 -13.87
N THR A 151 -6.49 -5.52 -13.11
CA THR A 151 -6.84 -5.45 -11.68
C THR A 151 -5.86 -6.22 -10.82
N GLU A 152 -5.43 -5.58 -9.74
CA GLU A 152 -4.47 -6.15 -8.79
C GLU A 152 -5.17 -7.04 -7.78
N ILE A 153 -4.69 -8.27 -7.62
CA ILE A 153 -5.02 -9.14 -6.50
C ILE A 153 -4.15 -8.76 -5.29
N SER A 154 -4.78 -8.59 -4.14
CA SER A 154 -4.13 -8.22 -2.88
C SER A 154 -4.92 -8.74 -1.67
N GLY A 155 -4.43 -8.45 -0.46
CA GLY A 155 -5.12 -8.74 0.79
C GLY A 155 -5.21 -10.23 1.06
N VAL A 156 -4.38 -11.03 0.38
CA VAL A 156 -4.38 -12.48 0.50
C VAL A 156 -3.84 -12.85 1.87
N CYS A 157 -4.71 -13.30 2.75
CA CYS A 157 -4.32 -13.76 4.07
C CYS A 157 -5.15 -14.95 4.53
N THR A 158 -4.56 -15.73 5.44
CA THR A 158 -5.18 -16.91 6.01
C THR A 158 -4.72 -17.04 7.45
N ASP A 159 -5.69 -17.16 8.35
CA ASP A 159 -5.50 -17.37 9.77
C ASP A 159 -4.64 -18.62 10.01
N SER A 160 -3.72 -18.51 10.97
CA SER A 160 -2.77 -19.58 11.29
C SER A 160 -3.44 -20.91 11.64
N SER A 161 -4.65 -20.89 12.22
CA SER A 161 -5.41 -22.07 12.63
C SER A 161 -5.89 -22.94 11.46
N VAL A 162 -5.94 -22.40 10.24
CA VAL A 162 -6.47 -23.11 9.05
C VAL A 162 -5.50 -23.10 7.86
N ARG A 163 -4.22 -22.82 8.10
CA ARG A 163 -3.18 -22.91 7.07
C ARG A 163 -3.00 -24.35 6.59
N GLY A 164 -2.45 -24.50 5.38
CA GLY A 164 -2.25 -25.81 4.74
C GLY A 164 -3.50 -26.42 4.10
N GLN A 165 -4.66 -25.77 4.21
CA GLN A 165 -5.92 -26.23 3.59
C GLN A 165 -6.16 -25.65 2.18
N GLY A 166 -5.17 -24.96 1.60
CA GLY A 166 -5.27 -24.38 0.25
C GLY A 166 -6.20 -23.16 0.13
N LEU A 167 -6.62 -22.51 1.23
CA LEU A 167 -7.58 -21.40 1.18
C LEU A 167 -7.07 -20.18 0.39
N ALA A 168 -5.79 -19.82 0.55
CA ALA A 168 -5.18 -18.73 -0.22
C ALA A 168 -5.21 -19.01 -1.74
N THR A 169 -4.84 -20.23 -2.15
CA THR A 169 -4.92 -20.70 -3.55
C THR A 169 -6.34 -20.54 -4.09
N ARG A 170 -7.32 -21.07 -3.38
CA ARG A 170 -8.74 -21.03 -3.73
C ARG A 170 -9.24 -19.60 -3.91
N LEU A 171 -8.94 -18.72 -2.95
CA LEU A 171 -9.35 -17.32 -3.00
C LEU A 171 -8.66 -16.54 -4.14
N VAL A 172 -7.37 -16.76 -4.39
CA VAL A 172 -6.66 -16.11 -5.51
C VAL A 172 -7.28 -16.52 -6.86
N ARG A 173 -7.62 -17.81 -7.03
CA ARG A 173 -8.31 -18.30 -8.24
C ARG A 173 -9.68 -17.67 -8.42
N ALA A 174 -10.44 -17.53 -7.33
CA ALA A 174 -11.78 -16.93 -7.35
C ALA A 174 -11.74 -15.43 -7.67
N VAL A 175 -10.79 -14.68 -7.09
CA VAL A 175 -10.59 -13.26 -7.44
C VAL A 175 -10.14 -13.13 -8.89
N ALA A 176 -9.18 -13.93 -9.35
CA ALA A 176 -8.74 -13.93 -10.75
C ALA A 176 -9.89 -14.26 -11.72
N HIS A 177 -10.80 -15.16 -11.35
CA HIS A 177 -12.00 -15.48 -12.14
C HIS A 177 -12.91 -14.26 -12.26
N GLY A 178 -13.22 -13.59 -11.14
CA GLY A 178 -14.03 -12.36 -11.16
C GLY A 178 -13.40 -11.22 -11.98
N ILE A 179 -12.07 -11.10 -11.99
CA ILE A 179 -11.33 -10.15 -12.82
C ILE A 179 -11.48 -10.47 -14.31
N ARG A 180 -11.35 -11.75 -14.69
CA ARG A 180 -11.46 -12.18 -16.09
C ARG A 180 -12.88 -12.09 -16.64
N GLU A 181 -13.89 -12.41 -15.83
CA GLU A 181 -15.31 -12.35 -16.24
C GLU A 181 -15.73 -10.95 -16.73
N ARG A 182 -15.09 -9.90 -16.21
CA ARG A 182 -15.31 -8.51 -16.63
C ARG A 182 -14.31 -7.99 -17.66
N GLY A 183 -13.52 -8.87 -18.27
CA GLY A 183 -12.61 -8.54 -19.37
C GLY A 183 -11.30 -7.87 -18.96
N GLU A 184 -10.87 -8.04 -17.71
CA GLU A 184 -9.63 -7.46 -17.19
C GLU A 184 -8.54 -8.52 -16.98
N THR A 185 -7.29 -8.09 -16.92
CA THR A 185 -6.15 -8.97 -16.68
C THR A 185 -5.69 -8.90 -15.22
N PRO A 186 -5.66 -10.04 -14.49
CA PRO A 186 -5.11 -10.09 -13.14
C PRO A 186 -3.61 -9.80 -13.10
N PHE A 187 -3.19 -9.08 -12.07
CA PHE A 187 -1.78 -8.97 -11.69
C PHE A 187 -1.64 -8.89 -10.18
N LEU A 188 -0.42 -8.97 -9.67
CA LEU A 188 -0.15 -8.76 -8.25
C LEU A 188 1.27 -8.30 -7.99
N HIS A 189 1.48 -7.78 -6.79
CA HIS A 189 2.79 -7.51 -6.24
C HIS A 189 3.06 -8.39 -5.03
N ALA A 190 4.32 -8.79 -4.87
CA ALA A 190 4.81 -9.44 -3.66
C ALA A 190 6.17 -8.83 -3.26
N ALA A 191 6.48 -8.83 -1.97
CA ALA A 191 7.85 -8.59 -1.51
C ALA A 191 8.75 -9.69 -2.08
N ALA A 192 9.91 -9.33 -2.62
CA ALA A 192 10.84 -10.29 -3.23
C ALA A 192 11.33 -11.35 -2.23
N SER A 193 11.36 -11.01 -0.94
CA SER A 193 11.68 -11.92 0.16
C SER A 193 10.58 -12.96 0.45
N ASN A 194 9.34 -12.73 0.01
CA ASN A 194 8.23 -13.65 0.22
C ASN A 194 8.20 -14.77 -0.84
N THR A 195 9.27 -15.57 -0.87
CA THR A 195 9.45 -16.63 -1.87
C THR A 195 8.35 -17.70 -1.80
N SER A 196 7.70 -17.88 -0.64
CA SER A 196 6.58 -18.81 -0.50
C SER A 196 5.34 -18.33 -1.27
N ALA A 197 4.99 -17.05 -1.16
CA ALA A 197 3.87 -16.49 -1.91
C ALA A 197 4.18 -16.45 -3.40
N ILE A 198 5.42 -16.08 -3.78
CA ILE A 198 5.85 -16.07 -5.19
C ILE A 198 5.69 -17.45 -5.83
N ARG A 199 6.19 -18.52 -5.19
CA ARG A 199 6.02 -19.90 -5.69
C ARG A 199 4.55 -20.30 -5.81
N LEU A 200 3.71 -19.88 -4.86
CA LEU A 200 2.27 -20.09 -4.95
C LEU A 200 1.71 -19.41 -6.21
N TYR A 201 1.99 -18.12 -6.42
CA TYR A 201 1.47 -17.40 -7.58
C TYR A 201 1.98 -17.98 -8.90
N GLU A 202 3.25 -18.34 -8.99
CA GLU A 202 3.81 -19.03 -10.16
C GLU A 202 3.12 -20.36 -10.43
N SER A 203 2.87 -21.17 -9.39
CA SER A 203 2.14 -22.44 -9.53
C SER A 203 0.69 -22.27 -9.99
N LEU A 204 0.12 -21.08 -9.80
CA LEU A 204 -1.22 -20.75 -10.26
C LEU A 204 -1.28 -20.26 -11.69
N GLY A 205 -0.13 -20.01 -12.35
CA GLY A 205 -0.05 -19.52 -13.73
C GLY A 205 0.25 -18.02 -13.85
N PHE A 206 0.69 -17.36 -12.78
CA PHE A 206 1.26 -16.02 -12.87
C PHE A 206 2.73 -16.09 -13.29
N THR A 207 3.19 -15.14 -14.08
CA THR A 207 4.61 -15.03 -14.48
C THR A 207 5.22 -13.71 -14.04
N LEU A 208 6.53 -13.73 -13.74
CA LEU A 208 7.27 -12.52 -13.39
C LEU A 208 7.27 -11.54 -14.58
N ARG A 209 6.65 -10.38 -14.40
CA ARG A 209 6.73 -9.27 -15.36
C ARG A 209 7.97 -8.42 -15.12
N ARG A 210 8.21 -8.01 -13.87
CA ARG A 210 9.33 -7.13 -13.51
C ARG A 210 9.65 -7.15 -12.02
N ARG A 211 10.88 -6.70 -11.70
CA ARG A 211 11.27 -6.29 -10.35
C ARG A 211 10.92 -4.82 -10.12
N THR A 212 10.64 -4.48 -8.86
CA THR A 212 10.23 -3.15 -8.40
C THR A 212 10.74 -2.93 -6.98
N ALA A 213 10.46 -1.76 -6.41
CA ALA A 213 10.70 -1.47 -5.00
C ALA A 213 9.47 -0.80 -4.38
N PHE A 214 9.30 -1.03 -3.08
CA PHE A 214 8.38 -0.34 -2.21
C PHE A 214 9.19 0.49 -1.24
N LEU A 215 8.77 1.73 -1.02
CA LEU A 215 9.44 2.65 -0.11
C LEU A 215 8.43 3.44 0.69
N SER A 216 8.73 3.67 1.96
CA SER A 216 8.08 4.72 2.75
C SER A 216 9.13 5.68 3.27
N ALA A 217 8.85 6.97 3.14
CA ALA A 217 9.71 8.04 3.62
C ALA A 217 8.90 9.07 4.41
N LEU A 218 9.55 9.72 5.36
CA LEU A 218 8.99 10.83 6.12
C LEU A 218 9.24 12.14 5.39
N VAL A 219 8.19 12.95 5.30
CA VAL A 219 8.29 14.34 4.85
C VAL A 219 9.17 15.11 5.85
N PRO A 220 10.18 15.88 5.39
CA PRO A 220 11.00 16.69 6.27
C PRO A 220 10.14 17.59 7.16
N VAL A 221 10.46 17.61 8.46
CA VAL A 221 9.94 18.65 9.35
C VAL A 221 10.80 19.88 9.09
N GLU A 222 10.20 20.99 8.65
CA GLU A 222 10.95 22.25 8.59
C GLU A 222 11.59 22.47 9.96
N ALA A 223 12.93 22.57 10.00
CA ALA A 223 13.60 22.97 11.22
C ALA A 223 13.03 24.34 11.57
N GLU A 224 12.44 24.50 12.76
CA GLU A 224 12.12 25.84 13.27
C GLU A 224 13.36 26.71 13.04
N PRO A 225 13.21 27.91 12.44
CA PRO A 225 14.35 28.80 12.31
C PRO A 225 14.89 28.98 13.72
N ARG A 226 16.11 28.46 13.97
CA ARG A 226 16.81 28.70 15.23
C ARG A 226 16.78 30.19 15.43
N ALA A 227 15.98 30.65 16.39
CA ALA A 227 15.92 32.05 16.76
C ALA A 227 17.36 32.49 16.96
N ASP A 228 17.80 33.39 16.09
CA ASP A 228 19.17 33.85 16.02
C ASP A 228 19.50 34.40 17.42
N ALA A 229 20.32 33.68 18.18
CA ALA A 229 20.77 34.10 19.49
C ALA A 229 21.81 35.20 19.29
N ARG A 230 21.37 36.36 18.81
CA ARG A 230 22.15 37.59 18.78
C ARG A 230 21.43 38.66 19.56
N THR A 231 22.12 39.03 20.64
CA THR A 231 22.08 40.33 21.32
C THR A 231 21.03 40.50 22.42
N ARG A 232 21.38 40.06 23.63
CA ARG A 232 21.21 40.94 24.80
C ARG A 232 22.57 41.18 25.44
N GLY A 233 22.95 42.45 25.39
CA GLY A 233 24.19 42.95 25.94
C GLY A 233 24.23 42.90 27.46
N ARG A 234 25.47 42.86 27.94
CA ARG A 234 26.01 43.28 29.24
C ARG A 234 24.98 43.83 30.25
N GLY A 235 24.88 43.13 31.38
CA GLY A 235 24.44 43.67 32.66
C GLY A 235 25.27 43.03 33.77
N THR A 236 26.19 43.82 34.32
CA THR A 236 27.06 43.52 35.46
C THR A 236 26.26 43.31 36.75
N GLY A 237 26.63 42.31 37.56
CA GLY A 237 26.14 42.17 38.93
C GLY A 237 26.67 40.92 39.62
N SER A 238 27.71 41.08 40.44
CA SER A 238 28.26 40.08 41.36
C SER A 238 27.57 40.18 42.72
N LEU A 239 27.30 39.05 43.37
CA LEU A 239 27.71 38.71 44.75
C LEU A 239 27.02 37.42 45.25
N GLU A 240 27.87 36.41 45.49
CA GLU A 240 27.97 35.50 46.63
C GLU A 240 26.73 34.95 47.40
N HIS A 241 26.85 33.64 47.65
CA HIS A 241 26.61 32.89 48.89
C HIS A 241 25.33 32.03 49.10
N VAL A 242 25.60 30.71 49.09
CA VAL A 242 25.30 29.71 50.15
C VAL A 242 23.84 29.36 50.47
N GLY A 243 23.51 28.06 50.27
CA GLY A 243 23.06 27.25 51.40
C GLY A 243 21.76 26.45 51.26
N ARG A 244 21.94 25.13 51.24
CA ARG A 244 21.00 24.02 51.51
C ARG A 244 20.08 23.55 50.38
#